data_AF-A0A957U1K8-F1
#
_entry.id   AF-A0A957U1K8-F1
#
_cell.length_a   1.000
_cell.length_b   1.000
_cell.length_c   1.000
_cell.angle_alpha   90.00
_cell.angle_beta   90.00
_cell.angle_gamma   90.00
#
_symmetry.space_group_name_H-M   'P 1'
#
loop_
_entity.id
_entity.type
_entity.pdbx_description
1 polymer ?
#
loop_
_entity_poly.entity_id
_entity_poly.type
_entity_poly.pdbx_seq_one_letter_code
_entity_poly.pdbx_strand_id
1 'polypeptide(L)'
;SVNINPANGTFRQIEFVGIVQGTAQRALAEALVDFMLSPTFQADLPLQMFVYPVLPGTELPELFSQFAETPDDPATIDPAAIEANREAWIEAWTNVMLR
;
A
#
# COMPACT_ATOMS: atom_id res chain seq x y z
N SER A 1 9.58 -18.15 -9.14
CA SER A 1 9.54 -17.56 -7.80
C SER A 1 8.43 -18.25 -7.03
N VAL A 2 8.60 -18.57 -5.75
CA VAL A 2 7.54 -19.09 -4.88
C VAL A 2 7.30 -18.03 -3.81
N ASN A 3 6.06 -17.58 -3.65
CA ASN A 3 5.70 -16.69 -2.55
C ASN A 3 5.72 -17.50 -1.24
N ILE A 4 6.40 -16.99 -0.22
CA ILE A 4 6.43 -17.60 1.11
C ILE A 4 5.53 -16.75 2.00
N ASN A 5 4.31 -17.24 2.26
CA ASN A 5 3.28 -16.55 3.04
C ASN A 5 2.99 -17.29 4.37
N PRO A 6 3.92 -17.32 5.34
CA PRO A 6 3.65 -17.90 6.64
C PRO A 6 2.64 -17.03 7.39
N ALA A 7 1.85 -17.66 8.27
CA ALA A 7 0.86 -16.95 9.10
C ALA A 7 1.54 -15.83 9.89
N ASN A 8 0.99 -14.62 9.82
CA ASN A 8 1.55 -13.39 10.41
C ASN A 8 2.97 -13.03 9.93
N GLY A 9 3.40 -13.54 8.77
CA GLY A 9 4.73 -13.25 8.20
C GLY A 9 4.75 -12.14 7.15
N THR A 10 3.59 -11.80 6.59
CA THR A 10 3.47 -10.81 5.51
C THR A 10 2.74 -9.59 6.02
N PHE A 11 3.43 -8.45 6.13
CA PHE A 11 2.80 -7.19 6.53
C PHE A 11 1.98 -6.60 5.38
N ARG A 12 0.72 -6.24 5.65
CA ARG A 12 -0.13 -5.57 4.65
C ARG A 12 0.20 -4.08 4.60
N GLN A 13 0.84 -3.65 3.51
CA GLN A 13 1.03 -2.24 3.21
C GLN A 13 -0.23 -1.65 2.56
N ILE A 14 -0.62 -0.43 2.98
CA ILE A 14 -1.69 0.35 2.37
C ILE A 14 -1.09 1.69 1.92
N GLU A 15 -1.33 2.05 0.66
CA GLU A 15 -0.89 3.32 0.09
C GLU A 15 -1.99 4.37 0.18
N PHE A 16 -1.62 5.59 0.57
CA PHE A 16 -2.54 6.70 0.77
C PHE A 16 -2.14 7.89 -0.08
N VAL A 17 -3.14 8.67 -0.50
CA VAL A 17 -2.95 10.01 -1.05
C VAL A 17 -3.56 11.04 -0.10
N GLY A 18 -2.86 12.15 0.10
CA GLY A 18 -3.29 13.23 0.98
C GLY A 18 -2.98 14.60 0.38
N ILE A 19 -3.84 15.57 0.67
CA ILE A 19 -3.63 16.97 0.24
C ILE A 19 -2.83 17.69 1.32
N VAL A 20 -1.66 18.20 0.95
CA VAL A 20 -0.77 18.92 1.87
C VAL A 20 -1.43 20.22 2.34
N GLN A 21 -1.36 20.47 3.66
CA GLN A 21 -1.87 21.69 4.28
C GLN A 21 -1.17 22.93 3.70
N GLY A 22 -1.94 23.98 3.41
CA GLY A 22 -1.41 25.24 2.89
C GLY A 22 -1.19 25.27 1.37
N THR A 23 -1.61 24.24 0.63
CA THR A 23 -1.57 24.29 -0.84
C THR A 23 -2.36 25.47 -1.39
N ALA A 24 -1.75 26.22 -2.32
CA ALA A 24 -2.43 27.26 -3.08
C ALA A 24 -3.36 26.69 -4.17
N GLN A 25 -3.28 25.38 -4.43
CA GLN A 25 -3.96 24.70 -5.54
C GLN A 25 -4.90 23.61 -5.03
N ARG A 26 -5.73 23.94 -4.03
CA ARG A 26 -6.62 22.96 -3.36
C ARG A 26 -7.55 22.23 -4.34
N ALA A 27 -8.22 22.97 -5.23
CA ALA A 27 -9.15 22.39 -6.19
C ALA A 27 -8.49 21.42 -7.16
N LEU A 28 -7.25 21.71 -7.62
CA LEU A 28 -6.49 20.80 -8.47
C LEU A 28 -6.04 19.55 -7.72
N ALA A 29 -5.68 19.69 -6.44
CA ALA A 29 -5.30 18.57 -5.61
C ALA A 29 -6.49 17.62 -5.35
N GLU A 30 -7.69 18.16 -5.12
CA GLU A 30 -8.92 17.37 -5.00
C GLU A 30 -9.25 16.66 -6.31
N ALA A 31 -9.16 17.36 -7.46
CA ALA A 31 -9.38 16.75 -8.76
C ALA A 31 -8.40 15.59 -9.06
N LEU A 32 -7.16 15.68 -8.58
CA LEU A 32 -6.18 14.59 -8.69
C LEU A 32 -6.59 13.39 -7.82
N VAL A 33 -7.04 13.62 -6.58
CA VAL A 33 -7.53 12.54 -5.70
C VAL A 33 -8.76 11.87 -6.33
N ASP A 34 -9.70 12.65 -6.87
CA ASP A 34 -10.88 12.13 -7.56
C ASP A 34 -10.49 11.29 -8.78
N PHE A 35 -9.48 11.73 -9.56
CA PHE A 35 -8.94 10.96 -10.67
C PHE A 35 -8.31 9.65 -10.20
N MET A 36 -7.51 9.66 -9.12
CA MET A 36 -6.89 8.45 -8.56
C MET A 36 -7.94 7.44 -8.06
N LEU A 37 -9.11 7.90 -7.62
CA LEU A 37 -10.22 7.04 -7.19
C LEU A 37 -11.16 6.63 -8.34
N SER A 38 -10.91 7.12 -9.56
CA SER A 38 -11.74 6.80 -10.72
C SER A 38 -11.59 5.34 -11.16
N PRO A 39 -12.62 4.74 -11.79
CA PRO A 39 -12.53 3.38 -12.33
C PRO A 39 -11.36 3.17 -13.27
N THR A 40 -11.06 4.16 -14.13
CA THR A 40 -9.95 4.08 -15.09
C THR A 40 -8.61 3.95 -14.39
N PHE A 41 -8.32 4.82 -13.42
CA PHE A 41 -7.05 4.76 -12.70
C PHE A 41 -6.94 3.47 -11.89
N GLN A 42 -8.02 3.06 -11.20
CA GLN A 42 -8.05 1.85 -10.39
C GLN A 42 -7.86 0.57 -11.22
N ALA A 43 -8.38 0.53 -12.46
CA ALA A 43 -8.20 -0.60 -13.37
C ALA A 43 -6.75 -0.77 -13.88
N ASP A 44 -5.97 0.31 -13.94
CA ASP A 44 -4.57 0.26 -14.38
C ASP A 44 -3.60 -0.16 -13.26
N LEU A 45 -3.96 0.06 -11.99
CA LEU A 45 -3.13 -0.24 -10.82
C LEU A 45 -2.52 -1.66 -10.81
N PRO A 46 -3.28 -2.75 -11.09
CA PRO A 46 -2.76 -4.11 -10.98
C PRO A 46 -1.56 -4.38 -11.88
N LEU A 47 -1.54 -3.85 -13.10
CA LEU A 47 -0.48 -4.17 -14.08
C LEU A 47 0.57 -3.07 -14.23
N GLN A 48 0.30 -1.85 -13.76
CA GLN A 48 1.28 -0.75 -13.79
C GLN A 48 2.05 -0.62 -12.49
N MET A 49 1.38 -0.82 -11.34
CA MET A 49 1.95 -0.60 -10.01
C MET A 49 2.03 -1.88 -9.18
N PHE A 50 1.45 -2.99 -9.65
CA PHE A 50 1.40 -4.28 -8.94
C PHE A 50 0.73 -4.17 -7.56
N VAL A 51 -0.32 -3.36 -7.46
CA VAL A 51 -1.13 -3.18 -6.24
C VAL A 51 -2.60 -3.50 -6.49
N TYR A 52 -3.31 -3.92 -5.44
CA TYR A 52 -4.75 -4.11 -5.50
C TYR A 52 -5.50 -2.76 -5.48
N PRO A 53 -6.54 -2.60 -6.32
CA PRO A 53 -7.37 -1.40 -6.29
C PRO A 53 -8.20 -1.34 -5.01
N VAL A 54 -8.49 -0.12 -4.56
CA VAL A 54 -9.35 0.14 -3.39
C VAL A 54 -10.82 0.26 -3.79
N LEU A 55 -11.10 0.62 -5.05
CA LEU A 55 -12.47 0.77 -5.53
C LEU A 55 -13.16 -0.60 -5.65
N PRO A 56 -14.29 -0.82 -4.96
CA PRO A 56 -15.02 -2.08 -5.06
C PRO A 56 -15.53 -2.34 -6.48
N GLY A 57 -15.40 -3.59 -6.94
CA GLY A 57 -15.88 -4.02 -8.24
C GLY A 57 -14.94 -3.72 -9.42
N THR A 58 -13.74 -3.17 -9.17
CA THR A 58 -12.69 -3.12 -10.19
C THR A 58 -12.27 -4.54 -10.58
N GLU A 59 -12.44 -4.88 -11.86
CA GLU A 59 -12.02 -6.18 -12.38
C GLU A 59 -10.50 -6.30 -12.36
N LEU A 60 -10.01 -7.43 -11.86
CA LEU A 60 -8.59 -7.75 -11.86
C LEU A 60 -8.24 -8.54 -13.13
N PRO A 61 -7.19 -8.14 -13.88
CA PRO A 61 -6.70 -8.93 -14.99
C PRO A 61 -6.34 -10.36 -14.57
N GLU A 62 -6.59 -11.33 -15.45
CA GLU A 62 -6.33 -12.75 -15.18
C GLU A 62 -4.86 -12.98 -14.78
N LEU A 63 -3.93 -12.34 -15.51
CA LEU A 63 -2.50 -12.42 -15.23
C LEU A 63 -2.15 -11.92 -13.81
N PHE A 64 -2.80 -10.85 -13.37
CA PHE A 64 -2.59 -10.34 -12.01
C PHE A 64 -3.12 -11.34 -10.99
N SER A 65 -4.35 -11.83 -11.17
CA SER A 65 -4.99 -12.78 -10.26
C SER A 65 -4.26 -14.13 -10.18
N GLN A 66 -3.57 -14.54 -11.26
CA GLN A 66 -2.80 -15.77 -11.30
C GLN A 66 -1.54 -15.71 -10.42
N PHE A 67 -0.91 -14.54 -10.29
CA PHE A 67 0.41 -14.41 -9.67
C PHE A 67 0.44 -13.55 -8.41
N ALA A 68 -0.53 -12.64 -8.24
CA ALA A 68 -0.71 -11.88 -7.03
C ALA A 68 -1.48 -12.73 -6.01
N GLU A 69 -0.73 -13.48 -5.20
CA GLU A 69 -1.30 -14.18 -4.05
C GLU A 69 -1.65 -13.18 -2.95
N THR A 70 -2.85 -13.28 -2.39
CA THR A 70 -3.20 -12.58 -1.15
C THR A 70 -2.89 -13.50 0.03
N PRO A 71 -2.04 -13.10 0.99
CA PRO A 71 -1.81 -13.89 2.20
C PRO A 71 -3.11 -14.10 2.99
N ASP A 72 -3.36 -15.34 3.44
CA ASP A 72 -4.56 -15.68 4.24
C ASP A 72 -4.57 -15.00 5.63
N ASP A 73 -3.38 -14.88 6.24
CA ASP A 73 -3.19 -14.30 7.58
C ASP A 73 -2.07 -13.25 7.55
N PRO A 74 -2.33 -12.05 6.98
CA PRO A 74 -1.36 -10.99 6.93
C PRO A 74 -1.12 -10.39 8.32
N ALA A 75 0.14 -10.12 8.64
CA ALA A 75 0.51 -9.41 9.85
C ALA A 75 -0.14 -8.02 9.86
N THR A 76 -0.79 -7.70 10.98
CA THR A 76 -1.35 -6.37 11.24
C THR A 76 -0.66 -5.80 12.48
N ILE A 77 -0.19 -4.56 12.38
CA ILE A 77 0.39 -3.82 13.50
C ILE A 77 -0.50 -2.60 13.74
N ASP A 78 -0.87 -2.38 15.00
CA ASP A 78 -1.65 -1.20 15.39
C ASP A 78 -0.89 0.09 14.97
N PRO A 79 -1.53 1.03 14.26
CA PRO A 79 -0.89 2.29 13.89
C PRO A 79 -0.27 3.07 15.06
N ALA A 80 -0.88 3.03 16.25
CA ALA A 80 -0.34 3.65 17.45
C ALA A 80 0.93 2.94 17.95
N ALA A 81 1.00 1.62 17.80
CA ALA A 81 2.21 0.87 18.11
C ALA A 81 3.33 1.18 17.10
N ILE A 82 3.00 1.32 15.80
CA ILE A 82 3.96 1.78 14.80
C ILE A 82 4.49 3.16 15.19
N GLU A 83 3.61 4.13 15.47
CA GLU A 83 4.02 5.48 15.84
C GLU A 83 4.94 5.51 17.07
N ALA A 84 4.59 4.75 18.11
CA ALA A 84 5.36 4.71 19.36
C ALA A 84 6.75 4.07 19.21
N ASN A 85 6.95 3.18 18.24
CA ASN A 85 8.16 2.35 18.16
C ASN A 85 9.01 2.52 16.89
N ARG A 86 8.50 3.22 15.87
CA ARG A 86 9.13 3.36 14.54
C ARG A 86 10.60 3.76 14.58
N GLU A 87 10.91 4.83 15.32
CA GLU A 87 12.27 5.36 15.42
C GLU A 87 13.23 4.33 16.03
N ALA A 88 12.82 3.68 17.11
CA ALA A 88 13.61 2.66 17.78
C ALA A 88 13.86 1.43 16.87
N TRP A 89 12.85 1.01 16.10
CA TRP A 89 13.00 -0.11 15.15
C TRP A 89 13.95 0.24 13.99
N ILE A 90 13.85 1.47 13.44
CA ILE A 90 14.75 1.95 12.38
C ILE A 90 16.20 2.02 12.88
N GLU A 91 16.42 2.55 14.09
CA GLU A 91 17.75 2.62 14.69
C GLU A 91 18.33 1.22 14.92
N ALA A 92 17.55 0.31 15.52
CA ALA A 92 17.99 -1.05 15.78
C ALA A 92 18.37 -1.78 14.49
N TRP A 93 17.56 -1.68 13.44
CA TRP A 93 17.86 -2.26 12.13
C TRP A 93 19.14 -1.67 11.51
N THR A 94 19.28 -0.35 11.56
CA THR A 94 20.45 0.36 11.02
C THR A 94 21.74 -0.06 11.71
N ASN A 95 21.70 -0.21 13.03
CA ASN A 95 22.87 -0.64 13.81
C ASN A 95 23.27 -2.10 13.53
N VAL A 96 22.34 -2.97 13.13
CA VAL A 96 22.64 -4.38 12.80
C VAL A 96 23.16 -4.53 11.37
N MET A 97 22.61 -3.77 10.42
CA MET A 97 22.85 -3.98 9.00
C MET A 97 23.94 -3.09 8.40
N LEU A 98 24.16 -1.90 8.96
CA LEU A 98 24.98 -0.85 8.34
C LEU A 98 26.15 -0.37 9.20
N ARG A 99 26.21 -0.73 10.47
CA ARG A 99 27.28 -0.37 11.41
C ARG A 99 27.90 -1.62 12.00
#